data_AF-A0AAQ0Q523-F1
#
_entry.id   AF-A0AAQ0Q523-F1
#
_cell.length_a   1.000
_cell.length_b   1.000
_cell.length_c   1.000
_cell.angle_alpha   90.00
_cell.angle_beta   90.00
_cell.angle_gamma   90.00
#
_symmetry.space_group_name_H-M   'P 1'
#
loop_
_entity.id
_entity.type
_entity.pdbx_description
1 polymer ?
#
loop_
_entity_poly.entity_id
_entity_poly.type
_entity_poly.pdbx_seq_one_letter_code
_entity_poly.pdbx_strand_id
1 'polypeptide(L)'
;MANKNEEKLQSASLGFALPPIPKGKKAVWVGDTLKLVDAPEEVIDNRPITERVKTFEDACNILGEKHPCVIAYNAFEHDVMAAVDSKEIADVAAYLKLRIIASALNEGWQPEFTENEYRWYPWFYLYTQEEIDNMTEERKKEISLLLWGGSASYGSFCGLGFVVSRNAFSHSYAYYGSRLAVKSEELAKYFGRQFIEIWADYCFKPKEIED
;
A
#
# COMPACT_ATOMS: atom_id res chain seq x y z
N MET A 1 -59.38 0.01 18.12
CA MET A 1 -57.99 0.50 18.16
C MET A 1 -57.23 -0.10 16.98
N ALA A 2 -56.82 0.79 16.08
CA ALA A 2 -55.75 0.77 15.05
C ALA A 2 -54.85 -0.48 14.91
N ASN A 3 -54.28 -0.84 13.76
CA ASN A 3 -54.31 -0.32 12.39
C ASN A 3 -53.63 -1.41 11.51
N LYS A 4 -54.26 -1.83 10.42
CA LYS A 4 -53.61 -2.53 9.30
C LYS A 4 -54.27 -2.05 8.01
N ASN A 5 -53.44 -1.93 6.97
CA ASN A 5 -53.70 -1.57 5.57
C ASN A 5 -52.88 -0.30 5.26
N GLU A 6 -51.65 -0.43 4.76
CA GLU A 6 -51.35 -0.73 3.36
C GLU A 6 -52.25 0.06 2.41
N GLU A 7 -51.98 1.36 2.28
CA GLU A 7 -52.24 2.07 1.05
C GLU A 7 -50.97 2.75 0.56
N LYS A 8 -50.55 2.29 -0.62
CA LYS A 8 -49.50 2.83 -1.47
C LYS A 8 -49.65 4.35 -1.61
N LEU A 9 -48.71 5.11 -1.05
CA LEU A 9 -48.33 6.38 -1.65
C LEU A 9 -47.18 6.12 -2.62
N GLN A 10 -47.55 5.81 -3.87
CA GLN A 10 -46.71 6.15 -5.01
C GLN A 10 -46.53 7.67 -4.97
N SER A 11 -45.36 8.15 -4.54
CA SER A 11 -45.00 9.54 -4.80
C SER A 11 -44.73 9.67 -6.29
N ALA A 12 -45.60 10.41 -6.97
CA ALA A 12 -45.39 10.83 -8.35
C ALA A 12 -44.16 11.74 -8.40
N SER A 13 -42.99 11.18 -8.69
CA SER A 13 -41.89 12.00 -9.22
C SER A 13 -42.24 12.29 -10.68
N LEU A 14 -42.78 13.48 -10.94
CA LEU A 14 -42.68 14.06 -12.28
C LEU A 14 -41.21 13.99 -12.69
N GLY A 15 -40.93 13.22 -13.74
CA GLY A 15 -39.59 12.92 -14.25
C GLY A 15 -38.90 14.13 -14.87
N PHE A 16 -38.67 15.18 -14.09
CA PHE A 16 -37.59 16.12 -14.35
C PHE A 16 -36.29 15.45 -13.89
N ALA A 17 -35.75 14.59 -14.75
CA ALA A 17 -34.35 14.22 -14.63
C ALA A 17 -33.54 15.51 -14.75
N LEU A 18 -32.92 15.95 -13.65
CA LEU A 18 -32.00 17.08 -13.71
C LEU A 18 -30.90 16.74 -14.72
N PRO A 19 -30.55 17.66 -15.63
CA PRO A 19 -29.47 17.42 -16.57
C PRO A 19 -28.19 17.07 -15.79
N PRO A 20 -27.38 16.11 -16.27
CA PRO A 20 -26.14 15.75 -15.61
C PRO A 20 -25.23 16.97 -15.52
N ILE A 21 -24.48 17.08 -14.41
CA ILE A 21 -23.54 18.19 -14.20
C ILE A 21 -22.51 18.18 -15.34
N PRO A 22 -22.30 19.29 -16.06
CA PRO A 22 -21.31 19.37 -17.12
C PRO A 22 -19.90 19.01 -16.61
N LYS A 23 -19.11 18.34 -17.43
CA LYS A 23 -17.73 17.98 -17.11
C LYS A 23 -16.93 19.24 -16.74
N GLY A 24 -16.20 19.20 -15.61
CA GLY A 24 -15.45 20.35 -15.10
C GLY A 24 -16.26 21.36 -14.28
N LYS A 25 -17.54 21.10 -14.01
CA LYS A 25 -18.36 21.91 -13.09
C LYS A 25 -18.68 21.14 -11.81
N LYS A 26 -18.83 21.85 -10.69
CA LYS A 26 -19.32 21.33 -9.41
C LYS A 26 -20.53 22.14 -8.95
N ALA A 27 -21.56 21.48 -8.43
CA ALA A 27 -22.70 22.16 -7.83
C ALA A 27 -22.37 22.59 -6.40
N VAL A 28 -22.54 23.88 -6.09
CA VAL A 28 -22.30 24.47 -4.77
C VAL A 28 -23.47 25.36 -4.38
N TRP A 29 -23.90 25.28 -3.12
CA TRP A 29 -24.92 26.17 -2.58
C TRP A 29 -24.32 27.54 -2.27
N VAL A 30 -24.90 28.60 -2.84
CA VAL A 30 -24.55 29.99 -2.55
C VAL A 30 -25.81 30.69 -2.06
N GLY A 31 -25.92 30.80 -0.73
CA GLY A 31 -27.19 31.13 -0.07
C GLY A 31 -28.23 30.03 -0.33
N ASP A 32 -29.44 30.42 -0.69
CA ASP A 32 -30.55 29.49 -0.97
C ASP A 32 -30.59 29.02 -2.44
N THR A 33 -29.55 29.29 -3.22
CA THR A 33 -29.49 28.96 -4.66
C THR A 33 -28.35 27.99 -4.98
N LEU A 34 -28.67 26.92 -5.72
CA LEU A 34 -27.67 25.98 -6.24
C LEU A 34 -27.01 26.56 -7.50
N LYS A 35 -25.68 26.72 -7.49
CA LYS A 35 -24.91 27.24 -8.62
C LYS A 35 -23.88 26.20 -9.11
N LEU A 36 -23.66 26.17 -10.42
CA LEU A 36 -22.54 25.42 -11.01
C LEU A 36 -21.31 26.33 -11.02
N VAL A 37 -20.32 26.00 -10.20
CA VAL A 37 -19.00 26.63 -10.24
C VAL A 37 -18.04 25.77 -11.05
N ASP A 38 -16.99 26.39 -11.60
CA ASP A 38 -15.88 25.63 -12.14
C ASP A 38 -15.30 24.76 -11.02
N ALA A 39 -15.24 23.45 -11.28
CA ALA A 39 -14.44 22.59 -10.43
C ALA A 39 -12.99 23.10 -10.56
N PRO A 40 -12.25 23.25 -9.45
CA PRO A 40 -10.82 23.55 -9.57
C PRO A 40 -10.23 22.52 -10.53
N GLU A 41 -9.51 22.99 -11.55
CA GLU A 41 -8.75 22.10 -12.41
C GLU A 41 -7.91 21.21 -11.50
N GLU A 42 -7.96 19.90 -11.71
CA GLU A 42 -7.04 19.00 -11.02
C GLU A 42 -5.63 19.48 -11.36
N VAL A 43 -4.95 20.03 -10.36
CA VAL A 43 -3.56 20.40 -10.50
C VAL A 43 -2.79 19.09 -10.56
N ILE A 44 -2.52 18.63 -11.78
CA ILE A 44 -1.75 17.41 -12.00
C ILE A 44 -0.31 17.71 -11.59
N ASP A 45 0.10 17.16 -10.45
CA ASP A 45 1.48 17.23 -9.99
C ASP A 45 2.35 16.29 -10.83
N ASN A 46 3.09 16.87 -11.78
CA ASN A 46 3.95 16.15 -12.73
C ASN A 46 5.31 15.74 -12.15
N ARG A 47 5.56 15.95 -10.85
CA ARG A 47 6.80 15.49 -10.23
C ARG A 47 6.92 13.96 -10.27
N PRO A 48 8.15 13.41 -10.28
CA PRO A 48 8.36 11.97 -10.16
C PRO A 48 7.59 11.39 -8.98
N ILE A 49 7.05 10.17 -9.11
CA ILE A 49 6.25 9.55 -8.04
C ILE A 49 7.03 9.40 -6.74
N THR A 50 8.35 9.22 -6.82
CA THR A 50 9.27 9.16 -5.68
C THR A 50 9.46 10.52 -4.98
N GLU A 51 9.09 11.64 -5.60
CA GLU A 51 9.05 12.95 -4.95
C GLU A 51 7.69 13.25 -4.32
N ARG A 52 6.62 12.62 -4.83
CA ARG A 52 5.25 12.79 -4.34
C ARG A 52 4.92 11.84 -3.19
N VAL A 53 5.47 10.62 -3.18
CA VAL A 53 5.26 9.61 -2.13
C VAL A 53 6.48 9.55 -1.23
N LYS A 54 6.50 10.35 -0.15
CA LYS A 54 7.56 10.31 0.88
C LYS A 54 7.09 9.59 2.14
N THR A 55 5.82 9.70 2.48
CA THR A 55 5.25 9.03 3.65
C THR A 55 4.11 8.08 3.25
N PHE A 56 3.62 7.33 4.23
CA PHE A 56 2.44 6.49 4.06
C PHE A 56 1.19 7.33 3.78
N GLU A 57 1.07 8.49 4.42
CA GLU A 57 -0.03 9.43 4.25
C GLU A 57 -0.03 10.03 2.84
N ASP A 58 1.14 10.33 2.27
CA ASP A 58 1.25 10.77 0.88
C ASP A 58 0.66 9.72 -0.09
N ALA A 59 0.99 8.44 0.13
CA ALA A 59 0.45 7.35 -0.67
C ALA A 59 -1.07 7.23 -0.52
N CYS A 60 -1.61 7.39 0.70
CA CYS A 60 -3.05 7.42 0.95
C CYS A 60 -3.73 8.59 0.23
N ASN A 61 -3.13 9.78 0.27
CA ASN A 61 -3.66 10.97 -0.38
C ASN A 61 -3.70 10.84 -1.90
N ILE A 62 -2.66 10.25 -2.51
CA ILE A 62 -2.58 10.04 -3.96
C ILE A 62 -3.61 9.03 -4.43
N LEU A 63 -3.84 7.95 -3.68
CA LEU A 63 -4.85 6.94 -4.03
C LEU A 63 -6.28 7.40 -3.70
N GLY A 64 -6.42 8.21 -2.67
CA GLY A 64 -7.69 8.69 -2.13
C GLY A 64 -8.43 7.68 -1.26
N GLU A 65 -9.35 8.19 -0.43
CA GLU A 65 -10.11 7.42 0.57
C GLU A 65 -10.96 6.29 -0.02
N LYS A 66 -11.34 6.39 -1.29
CA LYS A 66 -12.17 5.40 -1.99
C LYS A 66 -11.36 4.25 -2.57
N HIS A 67 -10.03 4.31 -2.53
CA HIS A 67 -9.21 3.25 -3.08
C HIS A 67 -9.34 1.96 -2.23
N PRO A 68 -9.53 0.77 -2.83
CA PRO A 68 -9.78 -0.46 -2.07
C PRO A 68 -8.73 -0.78 -1.00
N CYS A 69 -7.44 -0.52 -1.27
CA CYS A 69 -6.39 -0.72 -0.27
C CYS A 69 -6.50 0.24 0.92
N VAL A 70 -6.90 1.50 0.68
CA VAL A 70 -7.05 2.53 1.73
C VAL A 70 -8.28 2.20 2.59
N ILE A 71 -9.39 1.81 1.96
CA ILE A 71 -10.59 1.32 2.67
C ILE A 71 -10.24 0.13 3.58
N ALA A 72 -9.51 -0.85 3.05
CA ALA A 72 -9.12 -2.03 3.82
C ALA A 72 -8.22 -1.69 5.02
N TYR A 73 -7.25 -0.77 4.85
CA TYR A 73 -6.41 -0.29 5.95
C TYR A 73 -7.25 0.46 6.99
N ASN A 74 -8.10 1.40 6.59
CA ASN A 74 -8.90 2.20 7.52
C ASN A 74 -9.87 1.32 8.34
N ALA A 75 -10.47 0.30 7.73
CA ALA A 75 -11.30 -0.66 8.44
C ALA A 75 -10.48 -1.49 9.45
N PHE A 76 -9.30 -1.96 9.04
CA PHE A 76 -8.39 -2.70 9.93
C PHE A 76 -7.91 -1.84 11.11
N GLU A 77 -7.55 -0.58 10.84
CA GLU A 77 -7.09 0.37 11.85
C GLU A 77 -8.20 0.69 12.87
N HIS A 78 -9.42 0.96 12.37
CA HIS A 78 -10.56 1.28 13.24
C HIS A 78 -11.03 0.08 14.06
N ASP A 79 -11.16 -1.10 13.45
CA ASP A 79 -11.82 -2.26 14.07
C ASP A 79 -10.85 -3.18 14.83
N VAL A 80 -9.62 -3.34 14.34
CA VAL A 80 -8.66 -4.33 14.85
C VAL A 80 -7.57 -3.67 15.67
N MET A 81 -6.86 -2.68 15.12
CA MET A 81 -5.75 -2.04 15.84
C MET A 81 -6.20 -1.35 17.13
N ALA A 82 -7.44 -0.84 17.18
CA ALA A 82 -8.00 -0.26 18.40
C ALA A 82 -8.30 -1.30 19.50
N ALA A 83 -8.38 -2.59 19.16
CA ALA A 83 -8.82 -3.67 20.04
C ALA A 83 -7.70 -4.62 20.49
N VAL A 84 -6.53 -4.59 19.85
CA VAL A 84 -5.41 -5.49 20.14
C VAL A 84 -4.11 -4.72 20.35
N ASP A 85 -3.11 -5.34 20.99
CA ASP A 85 -1.77 -4.74 21.05
C ASP A 85 -1.21 -4.62 19.63
N SER A 86 -0.90 -3.39 19.22
CA SER A 86 -0.36 -3.08 17.90
C SER A 86 0.93 -3.86 17.59
N LYS A 87 1.70 -4.25 18.60
CA LYS A 87 2.94 -5.02 18.43
C LYS A 87 2.69 -6.44 17.93
N GLU A 88 1.59 -7.07 18.32
CA GLU A 88 1.27 -8.46 17.94
C GLU A 88 0.86 -8.60 16.48
N ILE A 89 0.38 -7.50 15.89
CA ILE A 89 -0.14 -7.43 14.51
C ILE A 89 0.66 -6.46 13.63
N ALA A 90 1.86 -6.07 14.06
CA ALA A 90 2.71 -5.10 13.36
C ALA A 90 3.02 -5.54 11.91
N ASP A 91 3.16 -6.84 11.68
CA ASP A 91 3.39 -7.43 10.36
C ASP A 91 2.18 -7.26 9.43
N VAL A 92 0.97 -7.48 9.95
CA VAL A 92 -0.29 -7.31 9.20
C VAL A 92 -0.52 -5.83 8.87
N ALA A 93 -0.30 -4.96 9.85
CA ALA A 93 -0.35 -3.51 9.69
C ALA A 93 0.61 -3.04 8.60
N ALA A 94 1.88 -3.45 8.69
CA ALA A 94 2.93 -3.11 7.77
C ALA A 94 2.62 -3.62 6.36
N TYR A 95 2.08 -4.84 6.23
CA TYR A 95 1.66 -5.40 4.95
C TYR A 95 0.60 -4.52 4.26
N LEU A 96 -0.42 -4.07 4.99
CA LEU A 96 -1.46 -3.20 4.44
C LEU A 96 -0.89 -1.84 4.01
N LYS A 97 0.00 -1.26 4.82
CA LYS A 97 0.70 -0.02 4.48
C LYS A 97 1.54 -0.17 3.20
N LEU A 98 2.34 -1.24 3.10
CA LEU A 98 3.18 -1.53 1.94
C LEU A 98 2.34 -1.74 0.66
N ARG A 99 1.15 -2.34 0.75
CA ARG A 99 0.24 -2.47 -0.41
C ARG A 99 -0.26 -1.12 -0.92
N ILE A 100 -0.58 -0.20 -0.02
CA ILE A 100 -0.98 1.17 -0.38
C ILE A 100 0.19 1.87 -1.06
N ILE A 101 1.37 1.83 -0.45
CA ILE A 101 2.58 2.47 -0.99
C ILE A 101 2.95 1.89 -2.36
N ALA A 102 2.98 0.56 -2.51
CA ALA A 102 3.28 -0.07 -3.79
C ALA A 102 2.26 0.33 -4.88
N SER A 103 0.97 0.37 -4.53
CA SER A 103 -0.08 0.80 -5.45
C SER A 103 0.09 2.26 -5.88
N ALA A 104 0.45 3.15 -4.96
CA ALA A 104 0.74 4.56 -5.26
C ALA A 104 1.99 4.70 -6.15
N LEU A 105 3.09 4.03 -5.80
CA LEU A 105 4.36 4.06 -6.54
C LEU A 105 4.23 3.51 -7.97
N ASN A 106 3.32 2.56 -8.18
CA ASN A 106 3.11 1.95 -9.49
C ASN A 106 2.25 2.79 -10.44
N GLU A 107 1.49 3.75 -9.92
CA GLU A 107 0.64 4.64 -10.73
C GLU A 107 -0.31 3.86 -11.64
N GLY A 108 -0.97 2.85 -11.09
CA GLY A 108 -1.91 2.00 -11.83
C GLY A 108 -1.26 0.83 -12.58
N TRP A 109 0.07 0.76 -12.68
CA TRP A 109 0.73 -0.45 -13.15
C TRP A 109 0.43 -1.63 -12.21
N GLN A 110 0.13 -2.78 -12.78
CA GLN A 110 -0.10 -4.04 -12.07
C GLN A 110 0.61 -5.16 -12.84
N PRO A 111 1.13 -6.17 -12.14
CA PRO A 111 1.79 -7.28 -12.81
C PRO A 111 0.79 -8.15 -13.58
N GLU A 112 1.08 -8.44 -14.85
CA GLU A 112 0.22 -9.18 -15.78
C GLU A 112 0.64 -10.65 -15.93
N PHE A 113 1.81 -11.03 -15.37
CA PHE A 113 2.39 -12.37 -15.38
C PHE A 113 2.66 -12.90 -16.80
N THR A 114 3.22 -12.06 -17.66
CA THR A 114 3.66 -12.46 -19.01
C THR A 114 5.13 -12.90 -19.03
N GLU A 115 5.54 -13.65 -20.07
CA GLU A 115 6.89 -14.23 -20.17
C GLU A 115 8.03 -13.17 -20.17
N ASN A 116 7.75 -11.94 -20.60
CA ASN A 116 8.75 -10.87 -20.73
C ASN A 116 8.57 -9.73 -19.73
N GLU A 117 7.84 -9.96 -18.64
CA GLU A 117 7.58 -8.96 -17.61
C GLU A 117 8.60 -9.05 -16.46
N TYR A 118 9.35 -7.97 -16.26
CA TYR A 118 10.20 -7.82 -15.09
C TYR A 118 9.41 -7.23 -13.92
N ARG A 119 9.56 -7.86 -12.75
CA ARG A 119 8.94 -7.43 -11.49
C ARG A 119 10.04 -7.21 -10.48
N TRP A 120 10.12 -5.99 -9.98
CA TRP A 120 11.17 -5.59 -9.07
C TRP A 120 10.65 -5.54 -7.64
N TYR A 121 11.49 -5.95 -6.70
CA TYR A 121 11.16 -5.99 -5.28
C TYR A 121 12.31 -5.36 -4.49
N PRO A 122 12.02 -4.66 -3.38
CA PRO A 122 13.05 -4.31 -2.42
C PRO A 122 13.79 -5.56 -1.95
N TRP A 123 15.12 -5.47 -1.96
CA TRP A 123 16.00 -6.53 -1.48
C TRP A 123 16.82 -6.04 -0.31
N PHE A 124 16.78 -6.78 0.79
CA PHE A 124 17.44 -6.42 2.04
C PHE A 124 18.53 -7.43 2.38
N TYR A 125 19.64 -6.91 2.89
CA TYR A 125 20.70 -7.71 3.49
C TYR A 125 20.62 -7.56 5.00
N LEU A 126 20.73 -8.69 5.68
CA LEU A 126 20.90 -8.72 7.13
C LEU A 126 22.40 -8.77 7.42
N TYR A 127 22.84 -7.94 8.34
CA TYR A 127 24.22 -7.90 8.81
C TYR A 127 24.25 -8.01 10.32
N THR A 128 25.30 -8.68 10.81
CA THR A 128 25.70 -8.63 12.21
C THR A 128 26.36 -7.29 12.53
N GLN A 129 26.42 -6.92 13.81
CA GLN A 129 27.11 -5.70 14.23
C GLN A 129 28.59 -5.70 13.81
N GLU A 130 29.26 -6.85 13.92
CA GLU A 130 30.65 -7.02 13.47
C GLU A 130 30.82 -6.79 11.96
N GLU A 131 29.88 -7.26 11.12
CA GLU A 131 29.93 -7.02 9.68
C GLU A 131 29.73 -5.54 9.34
N ILE A 132 28.89 -4.82 10.10
CA ILE A 132 28.69 -3.37 9.94
C ILE A 132 29.92 -2.60 10.41
N ASP A 133 30.50 -2.97 11.54
CA ASP A 133 31.68 -2.30 12.10
C ASP A 133 32.89 -2.42 11.15
N ASN A 134 32.99 -3.55 10.44
CA ASN A 134 34.02 -3.80 9.43
C ASN A 134 33.68 -3.24 8.03
N MET A 135 32.51 -2.61 7.85
CA MET A 135 32.05 -2.11 6.56
C MET A 135 32.47 -0.65 6.31
N THR A 136 32.73 -0.31 5.04
CA THR A 136 33.02 1.09 4.66
C THR A 136 31.76 1.96 4.71
N GLU A 137 31.91 3.25 5.00
CA GLU A 137 30.81 4.22 5.03
C GLU A 137 30.08 4.35 3.69
N GLU A 138 30.78 4.14 2.57
CA GLU A 138 30.20 4.11 1.22
C GLU A 138 29.26 2.92 1.06
N ARG A 139 29.70 1.74 1.51
CA ARG A 139 28.91 0.50 1.43
C ARG A 139 27.72 0.54 2.39
N LYS A 140 27.87 1.15 3.57
CA LYS A 140 26.76 1.43 4.50
C LYS A 140 25.68 2.33 3.90
N LYS A 141 26.06 3.32 3.06
CA LYS A 141 25.11 4.19 2.34
C LYS A 141 24.45 3.50 1.14
N GLU A 142 25.16 2.59 0.48
CA GLU A 142 24.65 1.84 -0.66
C GLU A 142 23.64 0.77 -0.24
N ILE A 143 23.89 0.09 0.88
CA ILE A 143 22.99 -0.93 1.38
C ILE A 143 21.86 -0.24 2.17
N SER A 144 20.62 -0.60 1.86
CA SER A 144 19.46 -0.12 2.61
C SER A 144 19.46 -0.89 3.94
N LEU A 145 20.06 -0.30 4.97
CA LEU A 145 20.37 -0.98 6.23
C LEU A 145 19.07 -1.34 6.97
N LEU A 146 18.85 -2.64 7.18
CA LEU A 146 18.00 -3.17 8.25
C LEU A 146 18.90 -3.90 9.22
N LEU A 147 19.08 -3.34 10.41
CA LEU A 147 19.87 -3.94 11.49
C LEU A 147 18.99 -4.92 12.26
N TRP A 148 19.05 -6.23 11.98
CA TRP A 148 18.73 -7.27 12.97
C TRP A 148 19.53 -8.55 12.68
N GLY A 149 20.14 -9.13 13.73
CA GLY A 149 21.23 -10.10 13.65
C GLY A 149 20.89 -11.47 13.06
N GLY A 150 21.79 -11.94 12.18
CA GLY A 150 21.84 -13.31 11.66
C GLY A 150 22.67 -13.38 10.36
N SER A 151 23.40 -14.49 10.14
CA SER A 151 24.14 -14.72 8.89
C SER A 151 23.16 -15.15 7.79
N ALA A 152 23.02 -14.36 6.73
CA ALA A 152 22.20 -14.70 5.57
C ALA A 152 23.07 -14.83 4.30
N SER A 153 23.37 -16.07 3.88
CA SER A 153 24.18 -16.34 2.68
C SER A 153 23.51 -15.93 1.36
N TYR A 154 22.18 -15.79 1.35
CA TYR A 154 21.38 -15.51 0.15
C TYR A 154 20.30 -14.44 0.36
N GLY A 155 20.45 -13.55 1.36
CA GLY A 155 19.39 -12.59 1.72
C GLY A 155 18.08 -13.25 2.19
N SER A 156 17.04 -12.46 2.44
CA SER A 156 15.67 -12.96 2.63
C SER A 156 14.94 -12.93 1.30
N PHE A 157 14.38 -14.05 0.84
CA PHE A 157 13.50 -14.03 -0.33
C PHE A 157 12.36 -13.05 -0.07
N CYS A 158 12.24 -12.02 -0.91
CA CYS A 158 11.20 -11.00 -0.82
C CYS A 158 9.82 -11.60 -1.16
N GLY A 159 9.17 -12.19 -0.17
CA GLY A 159 7.82 -12.75 -0.28
C GLY A 159 7.50 -13.61 0.95
N LEU A 160 6.25 -13.55 1.44
CA LEU A 160 5.80 -14.22 2.66
C LEU A 160 5.88 -15.76 2.63
N GLY A 161 6.33 -16.37 1.53
CA GLY A 161 6.40 -17.82 1.39
C GLY A 161 7.43 -18.25 0.35
N PHE A 162 8.55 -18.80 0.82
CA PHE A 162 9.35 -19.73 0.05
C PHE A 162 8.91 -21.15 0.40
N VAL A 163 7.97 -21.69 -0.39
CA VAL A 163 7.47 -23.06 -0.19
C VAL A 163 8.19 -23.98 -1.17
N VAL A 164 9.06 -24.85 -0.63
CA VAL A 164 9.75 -25.89 -1.39
C VAL A 164 9.06 -27.22 -1.12
N SER A 165 8.46 -27.81 -2.15
CA SER A 165 8.03 -29.22 -2.11
C SER A 165 9.07 -30.09 -2.79
N ARG A 166 9.79 -30.92 -2.02
CA ARG A 166 10.80 -31.86 -2.52
C ARG A 166 10.25 -33.25 -2.89
N ASN A 167 8.99 -33.54 -2.55
CA ASN A 167 8.39 -34.90 -2.68
C ASN A 167 7.08 -34.93 -3.48
N ALA A 168 6.74 -33.88 -4.22
CA ALA A 168 5.66 -33.95 -5.22
C ALA A 168 6.22 -34.46 -6.57
N PHE A 169 5.36 -34.99 -7.44
CA PHE A 169 5.70 -35.48 -8.79
C PHE A 169 6.41 -34.43 -9.68
N SER A 170 6.49 -33.17 -9.26
CA SER A 170 7.27 -32.09 -9.86
C SER A 170 7.91 -31.21 -8.79
N HIS A 171 9.11 -30.71 -9.07
CA HIS A 171 9.70 -29.61 -8.30
C HIS A 171 8.88 -28.35 -8.59
N SER A 172 8.15 -27.85 -7.60
CA SER A 172 7.41 -26.60 -7.72
C SER A 172 8.04 -25.55 -6.82
N TYR A 173 8.57 -24.48 -7.42
CA TYR A 173 8.98 -23.25 -6.74
C TYR A 173 7.86 -22.22 -6.89
N ALA A 174 7.25 -21.81 -5.78
CA ALA A 174 6.19 -20.82 -5.76
C ALA A 174 6.72 -19.46 -5.32
N TYR A 175 7.31 -18.68 -6.24
CA TYR A 175 7.75 -17.31 -5.97
C TYR A 175 6.55 -16.35 -6.05
N TYR A 176 5.82 -16.15 -4.95
CA TYR A 176 4.63 -15.27 -5.00
C TYR A 176 4.63 -14.19 -3.92
N GLY A 177 4.98 -12.97 -4.36
CA GLY A 177 4.83 -11.71 -3.62
C GLY A 177 4.26 -10.58 -4.49
N SER A 178 3.49 -10.88 -5.55
CA SER A 178 3.13 -9.93 -6.62
C SER A 178 2.51 -8.60 -6.15
N ARG A 179 1.86 -8.58 -4.99
CA ARG A 179 1.18 -7.41 -4.44
C ARG A 179 2.13 -6.29 -4.00
N LEU A 180 3.42 -6.57 -3.83
CA LEU A 180 4.45 -5.59 -3.45
C LEU A 180 5.48 -5.36 -4.57
N ALA A 181 5.24 -5.89 -5.78
CA ALA A 181 6.11 -5.68 -6.92
C ALA A 181 6.00 -4.24 -7.45
N VAL A 182 7.10 -3.70 -7.96
CA VAL A 182 7.14 -2.40 -8.64
C VAL A 182 7.71 -2.51 -10.05
N LYS A 183 7.34 -1.53 -10.89
CA LYS A 183 7.62 -1.51 -12.34
C LYS A 183 9.10 -1.32 -12.72
N SER A 184 9.98 -0.89 -11.81
CA SER A 184 11.41 -0.67 -12.12
C SER A 184 12.34 -0.94 -10.93
N GLU A 185 13.62 -1.18 -11.23
CA GLU A 185 14.66 -1.40 -10.24
C GLU A 185 14.88 -0.17 -9.34
N GLU A 186 14.84 1.03 -9.91
CA GLU A 186 15.00 2.29 -9.20
C GLU A 186 13.86 2.51 -8.21
N LEU A 187 12.63 2.18 -8.62
CA LEU A 187 11.47 2.21 -7.75
C LEU A 187 11.58 1.18 -6.63
N ALA A 188 12.12 -0.01 -6.89
CA ALA A 188 12.34 -1.01 -5.85
C ALA A 188 13.39 -0.55 -4.83
N LYS A 189 14.49 0.05 -5.28
CA LYS A 189 15.50 0.65 -4.40
C LYS A 189 14.91 1.78 -3.56
N TYR A 190 14.12 2.66 -4.17
CA TYR A 190 13.43 3.74 -3.47
C TYR A 190 12.42 3.20 -2.45
N PHE A 191 11.57 2.26 -2.86
CA PHE A 191 10.52 1.67 -2.03
C PHE A 191 11.10 0.97 -0.80
N GLY A 192 12.21 0.25 -0.96
CA GLY A 192 12.92 -0.35 0.17
C GLY A 192 13.54 0.67 1.12
N ARG A 193 14.27 1.66 0.56
CA ARG A 193 15.00 2.67 1.36
C ARG A 193 14.09 3.63 2.10
N GLN A 194 13.09 4.15 1.42
CA GLN A 194 12.22 5.19 1.96
C GLN A 194 11.33 4.65 3.09
N PHE A 195 10.88 3.40 2.96
CA PHE A 195 9.92 2.79 3.88
C PHE A 195 10.54 1.65 4.69
N ILE A 196 11.83 1.79 5.02
CA ILE A 196 12.64 0.74 5.63
C ILE A 196 12.05 0.25 6.95
N GLU A 197 11.49 1.14 7.77
CA GLU A 197 10.88 0.80 9.05
C GLU A 197 9.61 -0.04 8.87
N ILE A 198 8.77 0.30 7.88
CA ILE A 198 7.57 -0.49 7.56
C ILE A 198 7.98 -1.87 7.01
N TRP A 199 9.04 -1.92 6.21
CA TRP A 199 9.62 -3.19 5.78
C TRP A 199 10.20 -4.01 6.94
N ALA A 200 10.74 -3.36 7.97
CA ALA A 200 11.22 -4.02 9.18
C ALA A 200 10.06 -4.74 9.89
N ASP A 201 8.98 -4.01 10.17
CA ASP A 201 7.77 -4.55 10.83
C ASP A 201 7.14 -5.70 10.03
N TYR A 202 7.16 -5.60 8.70
CA TYR A 202 6.60 -6.63 7.81
C TYR A 202 7.46 -7.91 7.76
N CYS A 203 8.78 -7.77 7.67
CA CYS A 203 9.68 -8.90 7.43
C CYS A 203 10.19 -9.55 8.72
N PHE A 204 10.25 -8.81 9.83
CA PHE A 204 10.95 -9.22 11.03
C PHE A 204 10.15 -8.86 12.28
N LYS A 205 10.03 -9.80 13.22
CA LYS A 205 9.65 -9.47 14.60
C LYS A 205 10.94 -9.08 15.34
N PRO A 206 11.09 -7.84 15.85
CA PRO A 206 12.22 -7.54 16.72
C PRO A 206 12.17 -8.49 17.92
N LYS A 207 13.30 -9.12 18.22
CA LYS A 207 13.44 -9.92 19.45
C LYS A 207 13.51 -8.93 20.60
N GLU A 208 12.66 -9.06 21.60
CA GLU A 208 12.81 -8.30 22.83
C GLU A 208 14.19 -8.63 23.40
N ILE A 209 15.04 -7.62 23.52
CA ILE A 209 16.26 -7.72 24.31
C ILE A 209 15.78 -7.54 25.74
N GLU A 210 15.64 -8.63 26.48
CA GLU A 210 15.50 -8.55 27.93
C GLU A 210 16.81 -7.97 28.48
N ASP A 211 16.72 -6.79 29.12
CA ASP A 211 17.83 -6.14 29.85
C ASP A 211 18.29 -6.97 31.06
#